data_AF-A0A9D1MMU9-F1
#
_entry.id   AF-A0A9D1MMU9-F1
#
_cell.length_a   1.000
_cell.length_b   1.000
_cell.length_c   1.000
_cell.angle_alpha   90.00
_cell.angle_beta   90.00
_cell.angle_gamma   90.00
#
_symmetry.space_group_name_H-M   'P 1'
#
loop_
_entity.id
_entity.type
_entity.pdbx_description
1 polymer ?
#
loop_
_entity_poly.entity_id
_entity_poly.type
_entity_poly.pdbx_seq_one_letter_code
_entity_poly.pdbx_strand_id
1 'polypeptide(L)'
;MKKIIIAFLMIFIMGGQSFAFAADRSAERRTLQEEPRQEEKMEIIPSDQNYVLALLPIVDRSNMEEKERKVAMKAIKAAIEKKYPKKNTKVKVISDKEITKAMRMYLFENYDAPVLAELVTIGKAVHADRIIYLSLEPIKSEEDGFRIIIGAQKFSSEIGMKMKFIDVNENKYLFNQFVVKEGSSSAVSFWKLGGASKSRSVKKAVTECMKEFFTNID
;
A
#
# COMPACT_ATOMS: atom_id res chain seq x y z
N MET A 1 -51.02 -17.03 -62.32
CA MET A 1 -51.88 -18.17 -61.93
C MET A 1 -51.10 -19.04 -60.95
N LYS A 2 -51.79 -19.51 -59.89
CA LYS A 2 -51.41 -20.36 -58.74
C LYS A 2 -50.22 -21.33 -59.01
N LYS A 3 -49.31 -21.63 -58.08
CA LYS A 3 -49.57 -22.39 -56.83
C LYS A 3 -48.44 -22.24 -55.79
N ILE A 4 -48.85 -22.20 -54.53
CA ILE A 4 -48.09 -22.49 -53.30
C ILE A 4 -48.11 -24.01 -53.06
N ILE A 5 -47.00 -24.60 -52.62
CA ILE A 5 -46.98 -25.86 -51.83
C ILE A 5 -45.95 -25.71 -50.70
N ILE A 6 -46.41 -26.02 -49.49
CA ILE A 6 -45.70 -26.09 -48.21
C ILE A 6 -45.62 -27.57 -47.79
N ALA A 7 -44.51 -28.03 -47.22
CA ALA A 7 -44.39 -29.13 -46.21
C ALA A 7 -42.89 -29.24 -45.81
N PHE A 8 -42.41 -28.90 -44.60
CA PHE A 8 -42.45 -29.58 -43.28
C PHE A 8 -41.97 -31.05 -43.26
N LEU A 9 -40.78 -31.33 -42.68
CA LEU A 9 -40.57 -32.44 -41.73
C LEU A 9 -39.24 -32.32 -40.94
N MET A 10 -39.26 -33.00 -39.78
CA MET A 10 -38.54 -32.88 -38.51
C MET A 10 -37.06 -33.34 -38.43
N ILE A 11 -36.49 -32.85 -37.32
CA ILE A 11 -35.28 -33.17 -36.56
C ILE A 11 -35.10 -34.66 -36.23
N PHE A 12 -33.85 -35.15 -36.18
CA PHE A 12 -33.43 -36.19 -35.23
C PHE A 12 -31.98 -35.98 -34.74
N ILE A 13 -31.79 -36.19 -33.44
CA ILE A 13 -30.60 -35.96 -32.61
C ILE A 13 -29.85 -37.29 -32.40
N MET A 14 -28.52 -37.28 -32.51
CA MET A 14 -27.55 -38.17 -31.81
C MET A 14 -26.24 -37.36 -31.72
N GLY A 15 -25.50 -37.17 -30.62
CA GLY A 15 -25.35 -37.92 -29.38
C GLY A 15 -24.01 -38.66 -29.37
N GLY A 16 -22.95 -38.14 -28.72
CA GLY A 16 -21.80 -38.95 -28.27
C GLY A 16 -20.36 -38.48 -28.58
N GLN A 17 -19.82 -37.65 -27.68
CA GLN A 17 -18.46 -37.60 -27.11
C GLN A 17 -17.24 -38.29 -27.78
N SER A 18 -16.20 -37.46 -28.02
CA SER A 18 -14.84 -37.55 -27.44
C SER A 18 -13.62 -38.00 -28.28
N PHE A 19 -12.60 -37.12 -28.21
CA PHE A 19 -11.14 -37.24 -28.43
C PHE A 19 -10.58 -37.53 -29.84
N ALA A 20 -10.03 -36.48 -30.45
CA ALA A 20 -8.76 -36.57 -31.16
C ALA A 20 -7.95 -35.29 -30.91
N PHE A 21 -6.85 -35.47 -30.19
CA PHE A 21 -5.82 -34.51 -29.87
C PHE A 21 -4.87 -34.43 -31.08
N ALA A 22 -4.73 -33.29 -31.74
CA ALA A 22 -3.59 -33.03 -32.62
C ALA A 22 -3.37 -31.52 -32.76
N ALA A 23 -2.13 -31.14 -32.47
CA ALA A 23 -1.56 -29.80 -32.41
C ALA A 23 -1.84 -28.92 -33.64
N ASP A 24 -2.11 -27.64 -33.38
CA ASP A 24 -1.35 -26.60 -34.08
C ASP A 24 -1.05 -25.42 -33.17
N ARG A 25 0.23 -25.06 -33.11
CA ARG A 25 0.77 -23.90 -32.38
C ARG A 25 0.90 -22.77 -33.39
N SER A 26 0.22 -21.66 -33.16
CA SER A 26 0.54 -20.34 -33.74
C SER A 26 -0.23 -19.30 -32.93
N ALA A 27 0.33 -18.79 -31.83
CA ALA A 27 1.00 -17.50 -31.83
C ALA A 27 0.07 -16.33 -32.19
N GLU A 28 -0.85 -15.99 -31.30
CA GLU A 28 -1.38 -14.63 -31.20
C GLU A 28 -1.00 -14.07 -29.83
N ARG A 29 0.24 -13.54 -29.78
CA ARG A 29 0.71 -12.68 -28.69
C ARG A 29 -0.18 -11.44 -28.67
N ARG A 30 -1.23 -11.44 -27.86
CA ARG A 30 -1.77 -10.19 -27.33
C ARG A 30 -0.72 -9.63 -26.37
N THR A 31 0.14 -8.78 -26.91
CA THR A 31 0.88 -7.81 -26.12
C THR A 31 -0.15 -7.00 -25.33
N LEU A 32 -0.31 -7.34 -24.05
CA LEU A 32 -0.80 -6.40 -23.05
C LEU A 32 0.26 -5.30 -22.96
N GLN A 33 0.15 -4.34 -23.87
CA GLN A 33 0.83 -3.07 -23.76
C GLN A 33 0.07 -2.34 -22.64
N GLU A 34 0.58 -2.45 -21.41
CA GLU A 34 0.17 -1.56 -20.33
C GLU A 34 0.46 -0.14 -20.83
N GLU A 35 -0.59 0.57 -21.23
CA GLU A 35 -0.51 2.02 -21.41
C GLU A 35 0.04 2.61 -20.11
N PRO A 36 1.03 3.52 -20.17
CA PRO A 36 1.53 4.16 -18.98
C PRO A 36 0.39 4.97 -18.39
N ARG A 37 -0.25 4.41 -17.36
CA ARG A 37 -1.22 5.12 -16.52
C ARG A 37 -0.47 6.35 -16.02
N GLN A 38 -0.85 7.53 -16.53
CA GLN A 38 -0.37 8.79 -15.99
C GLN A 38 -0.94 8.90 -14.58
N GLU A 39 -0.23 8.33 -13.62
CA GLU A 39 -0.47 8.57 -12.22
C GLU A 39 -0.23 10.06 -12.00
N GLU A 40 -1.31 10.82 -11.77
CA GLU A 40 -1.18 12.13 -11.17
C GLU A 40 -0.25 11.98 -9.97
N LYS A 41 0.86 12.73 -9.96
CA LYS A 41 1.80 12.71 -8.85
C LYS A 41 1.09 13.28 -7.63
N MET A 42 0.43 12.40 -6.88
CA MET A 42 -0.07 12.69 -5.55
C MET A 42 1.14 12.99 -4.68
N GLU A 43 1.35 14.27 -4.42
CA GLU A 43 2.40 14.75 -3.55
C GLU A 43 1.86 15.01 -2.15
N ILE A 44 2.63 14.61 -1.14
CA ILE A 44 2.35 14.99 0.25
C ILE A 44 2.52 16.50 0.36
N ILE A 45 1.44 17.21 0.67
CA ILE A 45 1.40 18.66 0.92
C ILE A 45 1.50 18.89 2.43
N PRO A 46 2.29 19.87 2.91
CA PRO A 46 2.35 20.21 4.33
C PRO A 46 0.98 20.58 4.91
N SER A 47 0.70 20.14 6.14
CA SER A 47 -0.55 20.49 6.83
C SER A 47 -0.53 21.96 7.26
N ASP A 48 -1.64 22.66 6.98
CA ASP A 48 -1.92 24.05 7.36
C ASP A 48 -2.81 24.16 8.61
N GLN A 49 -3.29 23.02 9.10
CA GLN A 49 -4.17 22.88 10.25
C GLN A 49 -3.46 23.20 11.57
N ASN A 50 -4.24 23.60 12.56
CA ASN A 50 -3.75 23.94 13.90
C ASN A 50 -4.30 22.96 14.93
N TYR A 51 -3.51 21.92 15.24
CA TYR A 51 -3.84 20.92 16.25
C TYR A 51 -2.57 20.34 16.90
N VAL A 52 -2.74 19.69 18.04
CA VAL A 52 -1.69 18.92 18.72
C VAL A 52 -1.74 17.46 18.25
N LEU A 53 -0.63 16.96 17.72
CA LEU A 53 -0.50 15.63 17.12
C LEU A 53 0.36 14.72 17.98
N ALA A 54 -0.17 13.54 18.33
CA ALA A 54 0.61 12.43 18.86
C ALA A 54 0.92 11.41 17.76
N LEU A 55 2.22 11.19 17.52
CA LEU A 55 2.71 10.13 16.63
C LEU A 55 3.10 8.92 17.47
N LEU A 56 2.28 7.86 17.43
CA LEU A 56 2.63 6.63 18.14
C LEU A 56 3.88 5.99 17.51
N PRO A 57 4.70 5.26 18.30
CA PRO A 57 5.80 4.48 17.77
C PRO A 57 5.32 3.54 16.66
N ILE A 58 6.04 3.53 15.54
CA ILE A 58 5.72 2.69 14.40
C ILE A 58 5.91 1.23 14.80
N VAL A 59 4.88 0.41 14.64
CA VAL A 59 4.93 -1.03 14.87
C VAL A 59 5.47 -1.71 13.60
N ASP A 60 6.36 -2.67 13.76
CA ASP A 60 6.89 -3.45 12.63
C ASP A 60 6.64 -4.94 12.79
N ARG A 61 5.81 -5.48 11.89
CA ARG A 61 5.47 -6.91 11.78
C ARG A 61 5.75 -7.46 10.39
N SER A 62 6.45 -6.68 9.56
CA SER A 62 6.64 -6.99 8.15
C SER A 62 7.51 -8.22 7.88
N ASN A 63 8.22 -8.72 8.91
CA ASN A 63 9.27 -9.73 8.76
C ASN A 63 10.35 -9.35 7.73
N MET A 64 10.49 -8.06 7.40
CA MET A 64 11.54 -7.58 6.51
C MET A 64 12.92 -7.78 7.14
N GLU A 65 13.90 -8.04 6.27
CA GLU A 65 15.33 -7.98 6.63
C GLU A 65 15.72 -6.60 7.16
N GLU A 66 16.78 -6.55 7.97
CA GLU A 66 17.19 -5.32 8.67
C GLU A 66 17.45 -4.14 7.72
N LYS A 67 18.01 -4.41 6.55
CA LYS A 67 18.33 -3.41 5.55
C LYS A 67 17.06 -2.76 4.99
N GLU A 68 16.10 -3.57 4.55
CA GLU A 68 14.79 -3.14 4.02
C GLU A 68 13.98 -2.43 5.09
N ARG A 69 13.96 -2.97 6.31
CA ARG A 69 13.31 -2.35 7.48
C ARG A 69 13.84 -0.94 7.75
N LYS A 70 15.17 -0.74 7.77
CA LYS A 70 15.78 0.59 7.95
C LYS A 70 15.35 1.55 6.85
N VAL A 71 15.28 1.08 5.60
CA VAL A 71 14.85 1.89 4.46
C VAL A 71 13.37 2.26 4.55
N ALA A 72 12.51 1.32 4.94
CA ALA A 72 11.09 1.56 5.18
C ALA A 72 10.88 2.61 6.28
N MET A 73 11.51 2.44 7.44
CA MET A 73 11.42 3.39 8.56
C MET A 73 11.92 4.79 8.17
N LYS A 74 12.99 4.87 7.39
CA LYS A 74 13.49 6.15 6.88
C LYS A 74 12.50 6.82 5.91
N ALA A 75 11.84 6.04 5.06
CA ALA A 75 10.83 6.55 4.14
C ALA A 75 9.59 7.07 4.88
N ILE A 76 9.10 6.34 5.89
CA ILE A 76 7.99 6.79 6.75
C ILE A 76 8.34 8.10 7.45
N LYS A 77 9.51 8.18 8.09
CA LYS A 77 9.98 9.40 8.76
C LYS A 77 10.07 10.58 7.79
N ALA A 78 10.63 10.38 6.60
CA ALA A 78 10.71 11.43 5.59
C ALA A 78 9.32 11.90 5.11
N ALA A 79 8.34 11.00 4.99
CA ALA A 79 6.98 11.36 4.64
C ALA A 79 6.29 12.18 5.75
N ILE A 80 6.46 11.77 7.02
CA ILE A 80 5.97 12.52 8.19
C ILE A 80 6.60 13.92 8.23
N GLU A 81 7.92 14.04 8.03
CA GLU A 81 8.62 15.33 7.99
C GLU A 81 8.15 16.22 6.82
N LYS A 82 7.70 15.62 5.71
CA LYS A 82 7.11 16.36 4.58
C LYS A 82 5.70 16.88 4.92
N LYS A 83 4.85 16.09 5.59
CA LYS A 83 3.51 16.52 6.02
C LYS A 83 3.56 17.51 7.18
N TYR A 84 4.48 17.32 8.13
CA TYR A 84 4.60 18.12 9.35
C TYR A 84 6.00 18.73 9.50
N PRO A 85 6.39 19.68 8.64
CA PRO A 85 7.71 20.30 8.69
C PRO A 85 7.85 21.23 9.91
N LYS A 86 8.90 21.02 10.72
CA LYS A 86 9.16 21.76 11.98
C LYS A 86 9.14 23.30 11.86
N LYS A 87 9.45 23.85 10.68
CA LYS A 87 9.60 25.30 10.48
C LYS A 87 8.35 26.00 9.95
N ASN A 88 7.41 25.28 9.34
CA ASN A 88 6.32 25.91 8.58
C ASN A 88 4.93 25.29 8.82
N THR A 89 4.81 24.32 9.73
CA THR A 89 3.50 23.79 10.13
C THR A 89 3.02 24.42 11.42
N LYS A 90 1.71 24.58 11.56
CA LYS A 90 1.05 24.98 12.81
C LYS A 90 0.78 23.78 13.72
N VAL A 91 0.93 22.55 13.20
CA VAL A 91 0.75 21.31 13.95
C VAL A 91 1.88 21.15 14.99
N LYS A 92 1.49 20.98 16.25
CA LYS A 92 2.44 20.71 17.35
C LYS A 92 2.57 19.21 17.56
N VAL A 93 3.71 18.65 17.19
CA VAL A 93 3.99 17.22 17.40
C VAL A 93 4.51 16.99 18.82
N ILE A 94 3.83 16.13 19.57
CA ILE A 94 4.20 15.74 20.94
C ILE A 94 5.51 14.94 20.93
N SER A 95 6.29 15.05 22.00
CA SER A 95 7.56 14.34 22.11
C SER A 95 7.38 12.82 22.27
N ASP A 96 8.24 12.04 21.63
CA ASP A 96 8.26 10.56 21.74
C ASP A 96 8.35 10.08 23.21
N LYS A 97 9.01 10.85 24.08
CA LYS A 97 9.17 10.54 25.50
C LYS A 97 7.83 10.57 26.24
N GLU A 98 7.00 11.58 25.98
CA GLU A 98 5.68 11.71 26.60
C GLU A 98 4.73 10.62 26.11
N ILE A 99 4.76 10.33 24.81
CA ILE A 99 3.97 9.26 24.20
C ILE A 99 4.37 7.90 24.79
N THR A 100 5.67 7.62 24.86
CA THR A 100 6.19 6.37 25.46
C THR A 100 5.80 6.25 26.93
N LYS A 101 5.80 7.35 27.69
CA LYS A 101 5.36 7.36 29.09
C LYS A 101 3.87 7.03 29.18
N ALA A 102 3.03 7.63 28.34
CA ALA A 102 1.60 7.37 28.30
C ALA A 102 1.29 5.91 27.92
N MET A 103 1.96 5.36 26.90
CA MET A 103 1.81 3.94 26.51
C MET A 103 2.20 2.96 27.61
N ARG A 104 3.11 3.32 28.52
CA ARG A 104 3.45 2.48 29.70
C ARG A 104 2.39 2.54 30.79
N MET A 105 1.65 3.64 30.89
CA MET A 105 0.58 3.82 31.87
C MET A 105 -0.76 3.26 31.37
N TYR A 106 -1.00 3.36 30.07
CA TYR A 106 -2.22 2.91 29.39
C TYR A 106 -1.83 1.87 28.35
N LEU A 107 -1.78 0.61 28.79
CA LEU A 107 -1.41 -0.52 27.95
C LEU A 107 -2.53 -0.83 26.96
N PHE A 108 -2.14 -1.23 25.75
CA PHE A 108 -3.09 -1.79 24.79
C PHE A 108 -3.35 -3.25 25.12
N GLU A 109 -4.59 -3.68 25.00
CA GLU A 109 -4.99 -5.09 24.94
C GLU A 109 -4.29 -5.77 23.77
N ASN A 110 -4.23 -5.07 22.62
CA ASN A 110 -3.54 -5.55 21.43
C ASN A 110 -2.76 -4.44 20.72
N TYR A 111 -1.43 -4.43 20.90
CA TYR A 111 -0.52 -3.48 20.25
C TYR A 111 -0.55 -3.51 18.72
N ASP A 112 -0.97 -4.64 18.17
CA ASP A 112 -1.04 -4.89 16.74
C ASP A 112 -2.28 -4.31 16.08
N ALA A 113 -3.33 -4.06 16.87
CA ALA A 113 -4.61 -3.59 16.39
C ALA A 113 -5.31 -2.78 17.49
N PRO A 114 -4.68 -1.69 17.98
CA PRO A 114 -5.24 -0.93 19.09
C PRO A 114 -6.61 -0.37 18.70
N VAL A 115 -7.56 -0.50 19.62
CA VAL A 115 -8.94 -0.06 19.38
C VAL A 115 -9.05 1.45 19.58
N LEU A 116 -10.15 2.02 19.08
CA LEU A 116 -10.38 3.47 19.11
C LEU A 116 -10.31 4.03 20.54
N ALA A 117 -10.95 3.34 21.49
CA ALA A 117 -11.02 3.77 22.88
C ALA A 117 -9.63 3.85 23.53
N GLU A 118 -8.74 2.90 23.24
CA GLU A 118 -7.37 2.88 23.75
C GLU A 118 -6.54 4.02 23.18
N LEU A 119 -6.62 4.21 21.86
CA LEU A 119 -5.92 5.31 21.18
C LEU A 119 -6.37 6.65 21.74
N VAL A 120 -7.68 6.88 21.85
CA VAL A 120 -8.26 8.08 22.45
C VAL A 120 -7.78 8.28 23.89
N THR A 121 -7.69 7.20 24.68
CA THR A 121 -7.21 7.26 26.07
C THR A 121 -5.77 7.77 26.14
N ILE A 122 -4.88 7.26 25.29
CA ILE A 122 -3.52 7.78 25.17
C ILE A 122 -3.52 9.24 24.75
N GLY A 123 -4.35 9.60 23.76
CA GLY A 123 -4.45 10.97 23.25
C GLY A 123 -4.82 11.96 24.35
N LYS A 124 -5.84 11.62 25.15
CA LYS A 124 -6.26 12.41 26.31
C LYS A 124 -5.14 12.51 27.36
N ALA A 125 -4.43 11.42 27.61
CA ALA A 125 -3.33 11.39 28.58
C ALA A 125 -2.13 12.28 28.20
N VAL A 126 -1.91 12.53 26.91
CA VAL A 126 -0.86 13.42 26.41
C VAL A 126 -1.38 14.77 25.91
N HIS A 127 -2.67 15.07 26.08
CA HIS A 127 -3.32 16.28 25.57
C HIS A 127 -3.17 16.48 24.05
N ALA A 128 -3.28 15.40 23.27
CA ALA A 128 -3.33 15.45 21.81
C ALA A 128 -4.76 15.62 21.30
N ASP A 129 -4.93 16.40 20.24
CA ASP A 129 -6.18 16.50 19.47
C ASP A 129 -6.30 15.38 18.43
N ARG A 130 -5.15 14.92 17.93
CA ARG A 130 -5.04 13.94 16.85
C ARG A 130 -4.00 12.87 17.18
N ILE A 131 -4.26 11.64 16.78
CA ILE A 131 -3.29 10.53 16.88
C ILE A 131 -3.08 9.90 15.52
N ILE A 132 -1.81 9.61 15.20
CA ILE A 132 -1.44 8.71 14.11
C ILE A 132 -0.89 7.40 14.68
N TYR A 133 -1.43 6.28 14.21
CA TYR A 133 -0.90 4.94 14.40
C TYR A 133 -0.51 4.35 13.04
N LEU A 134 0.70 3.80 12.96
CA LEU A 134 1.23 3.15 11.76
C LEU A 134 1.82 1.80 12.16
N SER A 135 1.45 0.75 11.42
CA SER A 135 2.05 -0.58 11.54
C SER A 135 2.41 -1.12 10.16
N LEU A 136 3.66 -1.56 10.00
CA LEU A 136 4.09 -2.34 8.83
C LEU A 136 3.63 -3.78 9.02
N GLU A 137 2.89 -4.31 8.06
CA GLU A 137 2.30 -5.65 8.13
C GLU A 137 3.05 -6.65 7.25
N PRO A 138 3.04 -7.94 7.62
CA PRO A 138 3.52 -8.97 6.73
C PRO A 138 2.54 -9.08 5.56
N ILE A 139 3.06 -9.13 4.34
CA ILE A 139 2.26 -9.46 3.18
C ILE A 139 2.65 -10.84 2.70
N LYS A 140 1.63 -11.65 2.45
CA LYS A 140 1.77 -12.96 1.82
C LYS A 140 1.77 -12.77 0.29
N SER A 141 2.71 -12.00 -0.23
CA SER A 141 2.83 -11.84 -1.68
C SER A 141 3.78 -12.91 -2.21
N GLU A 142 3.29 -13.79 -3.08
CA GLU A 142 4.10 -14.72 -3.86
C GLU A 142 4.92 -13.99 -4.94
N GLU A 143 4.71 -12.69 -5.13
CA GLU A 143 5.34 -11.86 -6.17
C GLU A 143 6.57 -11.06 -5.72
N ASP A 144 6.96 -11.17 -4.46
CA ASP A 144 8.20 -10.58 -3.92
C ASP A 144 9.42 -11.28 -4.59
N GLY A 145 9.78 -10.81 -5.79
CA GLY A 145 10.58 -11.58 -6.72
C GLY A 145 11.49 -10.75 -7.61
N PHE A 146 12.71 -11.27 -7.80
CA PHE A 146 13.63 -10.80 -8.84
C PHE A 146 13.23 -11.41 -10.19
N ARG A 147 12.94 -10.57 -11.18
CA ARG A 147 12.63 -11.00 -12.56
C ARG A 147 13.68 -10.42 -13.51
N ILE A 148 14.17 -11.24 -14.44
CA ILE A 148 15.01 -10.80 -15.56
C ILE A 148 14.12 -10.73 -16.81
N ILE A 149 13.95 -9.53 -17.37
CA ILE A 149 13.20 -9.32 -18.60
C ILE A 149 14.16 -8.70 -19.61
N ILE A 150 14.52 -9.45 -20.67
CA ILE A 150 15.32 -9.02 -21.83
C ILE A 150 16.41 -7.99 -21.46
N GLY A 151 17.47 -8.45 -20.79
CA GLY A 151 18.61 -7.59 -20.43
C GLY A 151 18.34 -6.56 -19.32
N ALA A 152 17.15 -6.55 -18.71
CA ALA A 152 16.81 -5.74 -17.55
C ALA A 152 16.55 -6.62 -16.31
N GLN A 153 17.12 -6.21 -15.19
CA GLN A 153 16.83 -6.79 -13.87
C GLN A 153 15.73 -5.97 -13.20
N LYS A 154 14.67 -6.61 -12.68
CA LYS A 154 13.58 -5.96 -11.94
C LYS A 154 13.39 -6.63 -10.57
N PHE A 155 13.29 -5.83 -9.53
CA PHE A 155 12.76 -6.22 -8.22
C PHE A 155 11.39 -5.57 -8.04
N SER A 156 10.39 -6.34 -7.63
CA SER A 156 9.13 -5.82 -7.09
C SER A 156 9.04 -6.16 -5.62
N SER A 157 8.48 -5.23 -4.84
CA SER A 157 8.14 -5.48 -3.45
C SER A 157 6.79 -4.90 -3.11
N GLU A 158 5.94 -5.70 -2.49
CA GLU A 158 4.65 -5.28 -1.98
C GLU A 158 4.81 -4.90 -0.49
N ILE A 159 4.29 -3.75 -0.09
CA ILE A 159 4.30 -3.28 1.32
C ILE A 159 2.88 -2.96 1.79
N GLY A 160 2.54 -3.49 2.96
CA GLY A 160 1.24 -3.39 3.59
C GLY A 160 1.37 -2.60 4.88
N MET A 161 0.51 -1.62 5.08
CA MET A 161 0.52 -0.76 6.25
C MET A 161 -0.88 -0.62 6.83
N LYS A 162 -1.04 -0.95 8.11
CA LYS A 162 -2.22 -0.53 8.88
C LYS A 162 -2.00 0.90 9.32
N MET A 163 -2.92 1.77 8.92
CA MET A 163 -2.79 3.20 9.12
C MET A 163 -4.07 3.73 9.75
N LYS A 164 -3.93 4.42 10.89
CA LYS A 164 -5.05 5.04 11.57
C LYS A 164 -4.74 6.49 11.88
N PHE A 165 -5.72 7.36 11.64
CA PHE A 165 -5.74 8.76 12.05
C PHE A 165 -7.01 9.00 12.86
N ILE A 166 -6.87 9.53 14.07
CA ILE A 166 -7.93 9.60 15.07
C ILE A 166 -8.16 11.04 15.48
N ASP A 167 -9.42 11.42 15.60
CA ASP A 167 -9.89 12.60 16.32
C ASP A 167 -10.13 12.25 17.79
N VAL A 168 -9.29 12.79 18.68
CA VAL A 168 -9.39 12.52 20.12
C VAL A 168 -10.58 13.24 20.75
N ASN A 169 -10.93 14.42 20.23
CA ASN A 169 -11.98 15.26 20.76
C ASN A 169 -13.37 14.69 20.42
N GLU A 170 -13.52 14.22 19.18
CA GLU A 170 -14.76 13.61 18.69
C GLU A 170 -14.82 12.09 18.91
N ASN A 171 -13.74 11.48 19.40
CA ASN A 171 -13.60 10.03 19.60
C ASN A 171 -13.95 9.23 18.33
N LYS A 172 -13.42 9.62 17.16
CA LYS A 172 -13.70 8.96 15.87
C LYS A 172 -12.45 8.72 15.03
N TYR A 173 -12.51 7.76 14.12
CA TYR A 173 -11.50 7.61 13.08
C TYR A 173 -11.73 8.67 11.99
N LEU A 174 -10.68 9.43 11.67
CA LEU A 174 -10.59 10.24 10.46
C LEU A 174 -10.05 9.40 9.29
N PHE A 175 -9.19 8.43 9.61
CA PHE A 175 -8.70 7.42 8.67
C PHE A 175 -8.48 6.11 9.42
N ASN A 176 -8.86 4.97 8.82
CA ASN A 176 -8.60 3.64 9.38
C ASN A 176 -8.64 2.63 8.23
N GLN A 177 -7.51 2.42 7.57
CA GLN A 177 -7.43 1.51 6.42
C GLN A 177 -6.15 0.68 6.48
N PHE A 178 -6.21 -0.48 5.83
CA PHE A 178 -5.05 -1.28 5.50
C PHE A 178 -4.65 -0.97 4.06
N VAL A 179 -3.54 -0.25 3.89
CA VAL A 179 -3.06 0.21 2.58
C VAL A 179 -1.96 -0.73 2.10
N VAL A 180 -2.12 -1.24 0.89
CA VAL A 180 -1.16 -2.15 0.26
C VAL A 180 -0.71 -1.52 -1.06
N LYS A 181 0.61 -1.40 -1.26
CA LYS A 181 1.21 -0.86 -2.47
C LYS A 181 2.39 -1.68 -2.93
N GLU A 182 2.55 -1.77 -4.24
CA GLU A 182 3.74 -2.33 -4.88
C GLU A 182 4.73 -1.21 -5.23
N GLY A 183 6.01 -1.46 -4.98
CA GLY A 183 7.11 -0.65 -5.49
C GLY A 183 8.01 -1.50 -6.36
N SER A 184 8.50 -0.93 -7.46
CA SER A 184 9.40 -1.65 -8.38
C SER A 184 10.71 -0.92 -8.65
N SER A 185 11.81 -1.66 -8.75
CA SER A 185 13.14 -1.17 -9.10
C SER A 185 13.68 -1.95 -10.28
N SER A 186 13.99 -1.26 -11.38
CA SER A 186 14.57 -1.88 -12.58
C SER A 186 15.92 -1.26 -12.96
N ALA A 187 16.81 -2.04 -13.58
CA ALA A 187 18.06 -1.57 -14.17
C ALA A 187 18.28 -2.25 -15.53
N VAL A 188 18.64 -1.45 -16.55
CA VAL A 188 18.96 -1.94 -17.91
C VAL A 188 20.47 -2.13 -18.01
N SER A 189 20.92 -3.29 -18.49
CA SER A 189 22.31 -3.72 -18.50
C SER A 189 23.14 -3.09 -19.63
N PHE A 190 23.07 -1.78 -19.83
CA PHE A 190 23.99 -1.06 -20.70
C PHE A 190 24.44 0.23 -19.99
N TRP A 191 25.57 0.11 -19.29
CA TRP A 191 26.50 1.20 -18.98
C TRP A 191 26.23 2.17 -17.81
N LYS A 192 25.43 1.86 -16.77
CA LYS A 192 25.31 2.74 -15.58
C LYS A 192 25.34 2.04 -14.22
N LEU A 193 26.14 2.63 -13.31
CA LEU A 193 26.21 2.38 -11.87
C LEU A 193 24.81 2.43 -11.22
N GLY A 194 24.35 1.30 -10.70
CA GLY A 194 23.19 1.22 -9.80
C GLY A 194 22.17 0.17 -10.22
N GLY A 195 22.43 -1.08 -9.87
CA GLY A 195 21.53 -2.21 -10.14
C GLY A 195 20.13 -2.07 -9.51
N ALA A 196 19.22 -2.92 -9.96
CA ALA A 196 17.92 -3.09 -9.34
C ALA A 196 18.11 -3.56 -7.88
N SER A 197 17.30 -3.07 -6.95
CA SER A 197 17.42 -3.50 -5.56
C SER A 197 16.08 -3.59 -4.82
N LYS A 198 15.97 -4.62 -3.98
CA LYS A 198 14.84 -4.83 -3.07
C LYS A 198 14.61 -3.62 -2.14
N SER A 199 15.68 -3.02 -1.63
CA SER A 199 15.51 -1.83 -0.78
C SER A 199 14.95 -0.62 -1.53
N ARG A 200 15.20 -0.48 -2.85
CA ARG A 200 14.59 0.59 -3.67
C ARG A 200 13.11 0.32 -3.95
N SER A 201 12.72 -0.94 -4.22
CA SER A 201 11.30 -1.30 -4.35
C SER A 201 10.54 -1.06 -3.05
N VAL A 202 11.07 -1.52 -1.91
CA VAL A 202 10.49 -1.28 -0.57
C VAL A 202 10.32 0.22 -0.30
N LYS A 203 11.34 1.04 -0.58
CA LYS A 203 11.25 2.50 -0.40
C LYS A 203 10.08 3.08 -1.19
N LYS A 204 9.92 2.67 -2.45
CA LYS A 204 8.84 3.14 -3.32
C LYS A 204 7.48 2.72 -2.78
N ALA A 205 7.30 1.43 -2.46
CA ALA A 205 6.06 0.89 -1.92
C ALA A 205 5.61 1.65 -0.66
N VAL A 206 6.51 1.81 0.32
CA VAL A 206 6.25 2.59 1.54
C VAL A 206 5.89 4.03 1.23
N THR A 207 6.59 4.67 0.28
CA THR A 207 6.31 6.05 -0.10
C THR A 207 4.91 6.20 -0.69
N GLU A 208 4.47 5.25 -1.51
CA GLU A 208 3.10 5.24 -2.06
C GLU A 208 2.05 4.99 -0.97
N CYS A 209 2.30 4.10 -0.01
CA CYS A 209 1.38 3.94 1.14
C CYS A 209 1.25 5.24 1.92
N MET A 210 2.37 5.92 2.23
CA MET A 210 2.36 7.16 2.98
C MET A 210 1.74 8.33 2.20
N LYS A 211 1.88 8.35 0.86
CA LYS A 211 1.19 9.32 0.02
C LYS A 211 -0.31 9.13 0.10
N GLU A 212 -0.81 7.90 -0.13
CA GLU A 212 -2.24 7.61 -0.02
C GLU A 212 -2.78 8.00 1.35
N PHE A 213 -2.06 7.69 2.42
CA PHE A 213 -2.46 8.12 3.76
C PHE A 213 -2.58 9.64 3.88
N PHE A 214 -1.53 10.37 3.52
CA PHE A 214 -1.45 11.82 3.74
C PHE A 214 -2.20 12.68 2.73
N THR A 215 -2.66 12.12 1.61
CA THR A 215 -3.60 12.79 0.71
C THR A 215 -5.05 12.62 1.15
N ASN A 216 -5.34 11.61 1.97
CA ASN A 216 -6.68 11.37 2.52
C ASN A 216 -6.89 12.01 3.91
N ILE A 217 -5.88 12.70 4.47
CA ILE A 217 -5.98 13.37 5.77
C ILE A 217 -5.34 14.75 5.72
N ASP A 218 -5.86 15.68 6.53
CA ASP A 218 -5.33 17.04 6.73
C ASP A 218 -4.73 17.27 8.12
#